data_AF-A0A2J6QAE9-F1
#
_entry.id   AF-A0A2J6QAE9-F1
#
_cell.length_a   1.000
_cell.length_b   1.000
_cell.length_c   1.000
_cell.angle_alpha   90.00
_cell.angle_beta   90.00
_cell.angle_gamma   90.00
#
_symmetry.space_group_name_H-M   'P 1'
#
loop_
_entity.id
_entity.type
_entity.pdbx_description
1 polymer ?
#
loop_
_entity_poly.entity_id
_entity_poly.type
_entity_poly.pdbx_seq_one_letter_code
_entity_poly.pdbx_strand_id
1 'polypeptide(L)'
;MATTVSMASADVYLEDMTVERSLHCKYVSSPRRLSLELKDLLGAGQYKVEMRHNVYNIRAAKDFDVTRLMSRCQYRPKSTPLGEISTNI
;
A
#
# COMPACT_ATOMS: atom_id res chain seq x y z
N MET A 1 32.29 35.17 22.05
CA MET A 1 32.42 34.05 21.09
C MET A 1 31.18 33.19 21.25
N ALA A 2 30.29 33.21 20.26
CA ALA A 2 29.00 32.53 20.34
C ALA A 2 29.17 31.04 20.01
N THR A 3 28.81 30.17 20.94
CA THR A 3 28.79 28.71 20.75
C THR A 3 27.55 28.35 19.93
N THR A 4 27.75 27.86 18.72
CA THR A 4 26.68 27.32 17.88
C THR A 4 26.18 26.01 18.48
N VAL A 5 24.94 26.01 18.97
CA VAL A 5 24.22 24.81 19.38
C VAL A 5 23.74 24.10 18.11
N SER A 6 24.39 23.01 17.73
CA SER A 6 23.90 22.13 16.67
C SER A 6 22.60 21.48 17.13
N MET A 7 21.50 21.89 16.50
CA MET A 7 20.18 21.29 16.65
C MET A 7 20.25 19.81 16.27
N ALA A 8 20.19 18.93 17.27
CA ALA A 8 19.79 17.54 17.05
C ALA A 8 18.28 17.55 16.79
N SER A 9 17.89 17.79 15.54
CA SER A 9 16.54 17.48 15.09
C SER A 9 16.31 15.99 15.30
N ALA A 10 15.29 15.69 16.09
CA ALA A 10 14.76 14.35 16.25
C ALA A 10 14.09 13.92 14.94
N ASP A 11 14.89 13.64 13.92
CA ASP A 11 14.47 12.82 12.80
C ASP A 11 14.32 11.40 13.33
N VAL A 12 13.10 11.11 13.78
CA VAL A 12 12.64 9.77 14.11
C VAL A 12 12.95 8.88 12.91
N TYR A 13 13.96 8.03 13.08
CA TYR A 13 14.46 7.00 12.17
C TYR A 13 13.37 6.46 11.22
N LEU A 14 13.28 7.05 10.04
CA LEU A 14 12.66 6.47 8.84
C LEU A 14 13.71 5.69 8.03
N GLU A 15 14.78 5.21 8.67
CA GLU A 15 15.97 4.69 7.99
C GLU A 15 15.76 3.31 7.34
N ASP A 16 14.65 2.61 7.60
CA ASP A 16 14.47 1.24 7.12
C ASP A 16 13.50 1.07 5.93
N MET A 17 12.75 2.09 5.50
CA MET A 17 11.86 1.96 4.33
C MET A 17 12.61 2.22 3.02
N THR A 18 13.57 1.35 2.71
CA THR A 18 14.48 1.48 1.55
C THR A 18 13.80 1.19 0.22
N VAL A 19 12.67 0.48 0.21
CA VAL A 19 11.96 0.10 -1.01
C VAL A 19 10.88 1.13 -1.31
N GLU A 20 11.05 1.92 -2.36
CA GLU A 20 10.03 2.83 -2.88
C GLU A 20 9.46 2.28 -4.20
N ARG A 21 8.13 2.20 -4.26
CA ARG A 21 7.38 1.80 -5.45
C ARG A 21 6.23 2.75 -5.69
N SER A 22 6.00 3.11 -6.95
CA SER A 22 4.93 4.01 -7.36
C SER A 22 3.86 3.29 -8.16
N LEU A 23 2.60 3.65 -7.94
CA LEU A 23 1.46 3.01 -8.59
C LEU A 23 0.36 4.03 -8.89
N HIS A 24 0.00 4.16 -10.17
CA HIS A 24 -1.02 5.11 -10.61
C HIS A 24 -2.42 4.70 -10.11
N CYS A 25 -3.22 5.64 -9.64
CA CYS A 25 -4.54 5.39 -9.06
C CYS A 25 -5.50 4.71 -10.04
N LYS A 26 -5.26 4.86 -11.35
CA LYS A 26 -5.98 4.12 -12.42
C LYS A 26 -5.95 2.60 -12.23
N TYR A 27 -4.90 2.06 -11.61
CA TYR A 27 -4.75 0.63 -11.33
C TYR A 27 -5.29 0.23 -9.95
N VAL A 28 -5.70 1.20 -9.14
CA VAL A 28 -6.27 0.99 -7.80
C VAL A 28 -7.77 1.22 -7.86
N SER A 29 -8.54 0.13 -7.84
CA SER A 29 -10.01 0.26 -7.82
C SER A 29 -10.53 0.94 -6.54
N SER A 30 -9.82 0.79 -5.42
CA SER A 30 -10.18 1.43 -4.15
C SER A 30 -8.95 1.57 -3.23
N PRO A 31 -8.77 2.70 -2.54
CA PRO A 31 -7.67 2.89 -1.59
C PRO A 31 -7.74 1.91 -0.41
N ARG A 32 -8.95 1.47 -0.01
CA ARG A 32 -9.12 0.42 1.02
C ARG A 32 -8.63 -0.94 0.55
N ARG A 33 -8.74 -1.25 -0.75
CA ARG A 33 -8.18 -2.49 -1.32
C ARG A 33 -6.67 -2.43 -1.35
N LEU A 34 -6.10 -1.29 -1.75
CA LEU A 34 -4.65 -1.08 -1.75
C LEU A 34 -4.06 -1.33 -0.36
N SER A 35 -4.63 -0.73 0.69
CA SER A 35 -4.12 -0.94 2.05
C SER A 35 -4.28 -2.37 2.54
N LEU A 36 -5.35 -3.06 2.16
CA LEU A 36 -5.59 -4.46 2.54
C LEU A 36 -4.60 -5.42 1.86
N GLU A 37 -4.36 -5.22 0.56
CA GLU A 37 -3.39 -6.01 -0.21
C GLU A 37 -1.95 -5.72 0.24
N LEU A 38 -1.62 -4.45 0.56
CA LEU A 38 -0.32 -4.11 1.13
C LEU A 38 -0.10 -4.75 2.49
N LYS A 39 -1.13 -4.78 3.34
CA LYS A 39 -1.09 -5.50 4.62
C LYS A 39 -0.89 -7.00 4.44
N ASP A 40 -1.48 -7.60 3.39
CA ASP A 40 -1.31 -9.03 3.07
C ASP A 40 0.10 -9.35 2.57
N LEU A 41 0.68 -8.48 1.72
CA LEU A 41 2.01 -8.68 1.14
C LEU A 41 3.17 -8.35 2.09
N LEU A 42 3.06 -7.24 2.82
CA LEU A 42 4.13 -6.66 3.64
C LEU A 42 3.92 -6.88 5.14
N GLY A 43 2.72 -7.26 5.57
CA GLY A 43 2.35 -7.33 6.98
C GLY A 43 1.88 -5.98 7.53
N ALA A 44 1.32 -6.00 8.74
CA ALA A 44 0.85 -4.79 9.40
C ALA A 44 2.03 -3.90 9.84
N GLY A 45 2.05 -2.64 9.39
CA GLY A 45 2.98 -1.62 9.92
C GLY A 45 4.34 -1.53 9.23
N GLN A 46 4.65 -2.35 8.22
CA GLN A 46 5.94 -2.31 7.51
C GLN A 46 5.92 -1.46 6.23
N TYR A 47 4.90 -0.62 6.05
CA TYR A 47 4.72 0.18 4.85
C TYR A 47 4.08 1.53 5.13
N LYS A 48 4.45 2.54 4.34
CA LYS A 48 3.88 3.88 4.29
C LYS A 48 3.35 4.14 2.90
N VAL A 49 2.13 4.65 2.80
CA VAL A 49 1.50 5.02 1.52
C VAL A 49 1.24 6.52 1.52
N GLU A 50 1.80 7.21 0.55
CA GLU A 50 1.53 8.62 0.28
C GLU A 50 0.89 8.76 -1.10
N MET A 51 -0.22 9.48 -1.19
CA MET A 51 -0.87 9.77 -2.47
C MET A 51 -0.48 11.17 -2.93
N ARG A 52 0.13 11.28 -4.11
CA ARG A 52 0.49 12.56 -4.75
C ARG A 52 0.12 12.54 -6.22
N HIS A 53 -0.65 13.54 -6.67
CA HIS A 53 -1.02 13.71 -8.09
C HIS A 53 -1.48 12.42 -8.78
N ASN A 54 -2.43 11.70 -8.18
CA ASN A 54 -2.96 10.43 -8.70
C ASN A 54 -1.97 9.25 -8.71
N VAL A 55 -0.84 9.37 -8.02
CA VAL A 55 0.14 8.29 -7.84
C VAL A 55 0.23 7.95 -6.37
N TYR A 56 0.09 6.66 -6.05
CA TYR A 56 0.41 6.11 -4.74
C TYR A 56 1.90 5.80 -4.69
N ASN A 57 2.63 6.54 -3.87
CA ASN A 57 4.00 6.24 -3.51
C ASN A 57 3.98 5.36 -2.25
N ILE A 58 4.44 4.14 -2.41
CA ILE A 58 4.48 3.12 -1.37
C ILE A 58 5.93 2.95 -0.97
N ARG A 59 6.24 3.23 0.28
CA ARG A 59 7.54 2.99 0.89
C ARG A 59 7.42 1.82 1.84
N ALA A 60 8.32 0.86 1.74
CA ALA A 60 8.28 -0.36 2.54
C ALA A 60 9.70 -0.75 2.99
N ALA A 61 9.78 -1.45 4.12
CA ALA A 61 11.03 -2.02 4.60
C ALA A 61 11.43 -3.31 3.88
N LYS A 62 10.45 -3.96 3.22
CA LYS A 62 10.63 -5.23 2.50
C LYS A 62 10.30 -5.04 1.03
N ASP A 63 11.04 -5.71 0.17
CA ASP A 63 10.72 -5.73 -1.26
C ASP A 63 9.41 -6.50 -1.53
N PHE A 64 8.64 -5.99 -2.48
CA PHE A 64 7.36 -6.55 -2.89
C PHE A 64 7.12 -6.33 -4.38
N ASP A 65 6.36 -7.25 -4.97
CA ASP A 65 6.00 -7.19 -6.38
C ASP A 65 4.82 -6.26 -6.62
N VAL A 66 5.11 -5.11 -7.22
CA VAL A 66 4.12 -4.10 -7.62
C VAL A 66 3.15 -4.63 -8.66
N THR A 67 3.60 -5.48 -9.58
CA THR A 67 2.75 -6.06 -10.63
C THR A 67 1.69 -6.94 -10.00
N ARG A 68 2.10 -7.78 -9.03
CA ARG A 68 1.18 -8.62 -8.26
C ARG A 68 0.18 -7.79 -7.46
N LEU A 69 0.64 -6.70 -6.83
CA LEU A 69 -0.22 -5.75 -6.12
C LEU A 69 -1.24 -5.08 -7.07
N MET A 70 -0.80 -4.66 -8.26
CA MET A 70 -1.67 -4.09 -9.31
C MET A 70 -2.74 -5.09 -9.72
N SER A 71 -2.37 -6.33 -10.04
CA SER A 71 -3.33 -7.37 -10.44
C SER A 71 -4.38 -7.63 -9.37
N ARG A 72 -3.99 -7.65 -8.07
CA ARG A 72 -4.94 -7.83 -6.96
C ARG A 72 -5.82 -6.60 -6.72
N CYS A 73 -5.30 -5.39 -6.91
CA CYS A 73 -6.08 -4.15 -6.80
C CYS A 73 -7.05 -3.93 -7.98
N GLN A 74 -6.73 -4.49 -9.16
CA GLN A 74 -7.60 -4.48 -10.34
C GLN A 74 -8.61 -5.63 -10.34
N TYR A 75 -8.37 -6.70 -9.58
CA TYR A 75 -9.27 -7.83 -9.48
C TYR A 75 -10.59 -7.39 -8.82
N ARG A 76 -11.56 -7.01 -9.66
CA ARG A 76 -12.95 -7.06 -9.25
C ARG A 76 -13.29 -8.54 -9.08
N PRO A 77 -13.74 -9.00 -7.91
CA PRO A 77 -14.44 -10.27 -7.90
C PRO A 77 -15.55 -10.11 -8.95
N LYS A 78 -15.48 -10.87 -10.04
CA LYS A 78 -16.71 -11.21 -10.76
C LYS A 78 -17.59 -11.75 -9.66
N SER A 79 -18.66 -11.04 -9.35
CA SER A 79 -19.70 -11.55 -8.47
C SER A 79 -20.01 -12.94 -8.99
N THR A 80 -19.48 -13.98 -8.34
CA THR A 80 -19.99 -15.33 -8.55
C THR A 80 -21.46 -15.16 -8.19
N PRO A 81 -22.42 -15.37 -9.12
CA PRO A 81 -23.81 -15.42 -8.72
C PRO A 81 -23.87 -16.49 -7.64
N LEU A 82 -24.17 -16.07 -6.40
CA LEU A 82 -24.51 -17.00 -5.33
C LEU A 82 -25.59 -17.90 -5.92
N GLY A 83 -25.25 -19.17 -6.00
CA GLY A 83 -25.99 -20.16 -6.76
C GLY A 83 -27.48 -20.08 -6.49
N GLU A 84 -28.23 -20.27 -7.56
CA GLU A 84 -29.60 -20.74 -7.53
C GLU A 84 -29.71 -21.85 -6.47
N ILE A 85 -30.26 -21.52 -5.31
CA ILE A 85 -30.83 -22.53 -4.43
C ILE A 85 -32.23 -22.77 -4.99
N SER A 86 -32.31 -23.63 -6.01
CA SER A 86 -33.54 -24.37 -6.31
C SER A 86 -33.77 -25.33 -5.14
N THR A 87 -34.55 -24.90 -4.16
CA THR A 87 -35.21 -25.84 -3.25
C THR A 87 -36.67 -25.92 -3.68
N ASN A 88 -36.98 -26.92 -4.50
CA ASN A 88 -38.33 -27.45 -4.56
C ASN A 88 -38.61 -28.14 -3.21
N ILE A 89 -39.50 -27.55 -2.40
CA ILE A 89 -40.33 -28.27 -1.43
C ILE A 89 -41.74 -27.71 -1.47
#